data_AF-A0A2I1EL63-F1
#
_entry.id   AF-A0A2I1EL63-F1
#
_cell.length_a   1.000
_cell.length_b   1.000
_cell.length_c   1.000
_cell.angle_alpha   90.00
_cell.angle_beta   90.00
_cell.angle_gamma   90.00
#
_symmetry.space_group_name_H-M   'P 1'
#
loop_
_entity.id
_entity.type
_entity.pdbx_description
1 polymer ?
#
loop_
_entity_poly.entity_id
_entity_poly.type
_entity_poly.pdbx_seq_one_letter_code
_entity_poly.pdbx_strand_id
1 'polypeptide(L)'
;MGYAKKALDYAIQTDKLNELVSQLENFIEAAKEELSNNQENINSIVGDPIQVKHKGRQPNRYKSGGKLLQKKKKTIRDVMNVNDQHIGPVIQDFSNQKRARHCQKCKKTGHYAPRCPNI
;
A
#
# COMPACT_ATOMS: atom_id res chain seq x y z
N MET A 1 13.73 -22.19 20.18
CA MET A 1 14.20 -22.95 19.01
C MET A 1 13.17 -22.83 17.90
N GLY A 2 13.57 -22.32 16.73
CA GLY A 2 12.69 -22.19 15.57
C GLY A 2 12.32 -23.54 14.92
N TYR A 3 11.27 -23.54 14.10
CA TYR A 3 10.74 -24.75 13.46
C TYR A 3 11.76 -25.47 12.58
N ALA A 4 12.56 -24.73 11.81
CA ALA A 4 13.60 -25.32 10.94
C ALA A 4 14.59 -26.18 11.71
N LYS A 5 15.06 -25.70 12.88
CA LYS A 5 16.00 -26.46 13.71
C LYS A 5 15.37 -27.75 14.23
N LYS A 6 14.12 -27.70 14.69
CA LYS A 6 13.42 -28.91 15.16
C LYS A 6 13.25 -29.93 14.04
N ALA A 7 12.89 -29.49 12.83
CA ALA A 7 12.73 -30.37 11.68
C ALA A 7 14.06 -31.06 11.31
N LEU A 8 15.17 -30.31 11.33
CA LEU A 8 16.51 -30.87 11.13
C LEU A 8 16.89 -31.86 12.22
N ASP A 9 16.67 -31.51 13.49
CA ASP A 9 16.98 -32.39 14.62
C ASP A 9 16.21 -33.72 14.51
N TYR A 10 14.92 -33.69 14.16
CA TYR A 10 14.14 -34.90 13.91
C TYR A 10 14.64 -35.69 12.69
N ALA A 11 14.97 -35.02 11.59
CA ALA A 11 15.49 -35.69 10.40
C ALA A 11 16.82 -36.40 10.66
N ILE A 12 17.70 -35.79 11.46
CA ILE A 12 18.95 -36.41 11.95
C ILE A 12 18.64 -37.63 12.82
N GLN A 13 17.71 -37.49 13.78
CA GLN A 13 17.33 -38.61 14.65
C GLN A 13 16.75 -39.80 13.88
N THR A 14 16.05 -39.54 12.78
CA THR A 14 15.44 -40.59 11.95
C THR A 14 16.30 -41.05 10.77
N ASP A 15 17.49 -40.48 10.59
CA ASP A 15 18.38 -40.69 9.42
C ASP A 15 17.68 -40.41 8.05
N LYS A 16 16.83 -39.39 8.03
CA LYS A 16 16.02 -38.98 6.86
C LYS A 16 16.41 -37.62 6.31
N LEU A 17 17.67 -37.21 6.50
CA LEU A 17 18.17 -35.93 5.99
C LEU A 17 17.98 -35.80 4.48
N ASN A 18 18.27 -36.86 3.72
CA ASN A 18 18.13 -36.85 2.26
C ASN A 18 16.68 -36.65 1.82
N GLU A 19 15.72 -37.23 2.54
CA GLU A 19 14.28 -37.07 2.25
C GLU A 19 13.85 -35.63 2.50
N LEU A 20 14.29 -35.04 3.63
CA LEU A 20 14.00 -33.65 3.96
C LEU A 20 14.62 -32.67 2.94
N VAL A 21 15.86 -32.91 2.51
CA VAL A 21 16.52 -32.10 1.48
C VAL A 21 15.77 -32.21 0.15
N SER A 22 15.45 -33.42 -0.31
CA SER A 22 14.73 -33.63 -1.56
C SER A 22 13.35 -32.98 -1.55
N GLN A 23 12.62 -33.03 -0.42
CA GLN A 23 11.33 -32.33 -0.29
C GLN A 23 11.47 -30.81 -0.43
N LEU A 24 12.53 -30.23 0.16
CA LEU A 24 12.79 -28.79 0.06
C LEU A 24 13.22 -28.39 -1.35
N GLU A 25 14.03 -29.19 -2.02
CA GLU A 25 14.41 -28.98 -3.43
C GLU A 25 13.18 -28.97 -4.34
N ASN A 26 12.34 -30.00 -4.24
CA ASN A 26 11.10 -30.10 -5.01
C ASN A 26 10.16 -28.91 -4.75
N PHE A 27 10.05 -28.48 -3.49
CA PHE A 27 9.24 -27.31 -3.13
C PHE A 27 9.78 -26.02 -3.77
N ILE A 28 11.10 -25.82 -3.76
CA ILE A 28 11.74 -24.65 -4.36
C ILE A 28 11.55 -24.66 -5.89
N GLU A 29 11.71 -25.81 -6.53
CA GLU A 29 11.50 -25.96 -7.97
C GLU A 29 10.05 -25.68 -8.37
N ALA A 30 9.08 -26.29 -7.68
CA ALA A 30 7.66 -26.02 -7.92
C ALA A 30 7.30 -24.53 -7.72
N ALA A 31 7.81 -23.90 -6.65
CA ALA A 31 7.58 -22.48 -6.41
C ALA A 31 8.21 -21.58 -7.49
N LYS A 32 9.38 -21.95 -8.02
CA LYS A 32 10.01 -21.24 -9.15
C LYS A 32 9.17 -21.34 -10.42
N GLU A 33 8.66 -22.53 -10.74
CA GLU A 33 7.80 -22.74 -11.90
C GLU A 33 6.52 -21.91 -11.80
N GLU A 34 5.84 -21.92 -10.64
CA GLU A 34 4.66 -21.08 -10.40
C GLU A 34 4.97 -19.58 -10.58
N LEU A 35 6.09 -19.10 -10.03
CA LEU A 35 6.51 -17.71 -10.19
C LEU A 35 6.84 -17.36 -11.65
N SER A 36 7.50 -18.26 -12.39
CA SER A 36 7.82 -18.06 -13.81
C SER A 36 6.55 -17.93 -14.65
N ASN A 37 5.61 -18.85 -14.48
CA ASN A 37 4.32 -18.83 -15.19
C ASN A 37 3.53 -17.54 -14.90
N ASN A 38 3.55 -17.09 -13.65
CA ASN A 38 2.93 -15.83 -13.26
C ASN A 38 3.67 -14.60 -13.82
N GLN A 39 5.00 -14.65 -13.89
CA GLN A 39 5.83 -13.56 -14.43
C GLN A 39 5.60 -13.37 -15.93
N GLU A 40 5.49 -14.45 -16.72
CA GLU A 40 5.17 -14.38 -18.15
C GLU A 40 3.81 -13.74 -18.42
N ASN A 41 2.83 -14.03 -17.56
CA ASN A 41 1.50 -13.43 -17.61
C ASN A 41 1.54 -11.93 -17.25
N ILE A 42 2.26 -11.55 -16.18
CA ILE A 42 2.38 -10.15 -15.76
C ILE A 42 3.17 -9.33 -16.78
N ASN A 43 4.27 -9.82 -17.34
CA ASN A 43 5.06 -9.11 -18.35
C ASN A 43 4.25 -8.87 -19.64
N SER A 44 3.28 -9.74 -19.94
CA SER A 44 2.36 -9.56 -21.07
C SER A 44 1.27 -8.50 -20.79
N ILE A 45 0.89 -8.31 -19.51
CA ILE A 45 -0.15 -7.36 -19.08
C ILE A 45 0.43 -5.97 -18.75
N VAL A 46 1.64 -5.93 -18.19
CA VAL A 46 2.33 -4.73 -17.72
C VAL A 46 3.35 -4.30 -18.78
N GLY A 47 2.86 -3.62 -19.82
CA GLY A 47 3.74 -2.82 -20.68
C GLY A 47 4.46 -1.74 -19.88
N ASP A 48 5.52 -1.17 -20.48
CA ASP A 48 6.37 -0.16 -19.83
C ASP A 48 5.54 0.88 -19.07
N PRO A 49 5.75 1.04 -17.75
CA PRO A 49 4.97 1.97 -16.97
C PRO A 49 5.15 3.38 -17.54
N ILE A 50 4.04 4.09 -17.76
CA ILE A 50 4.04 5.46 -18.29
C ILE A 50 4.91 6.33 -17.38
N GLN A 51 6.11 6.68 -17.86
CA GLN A 51 7.05 7.52 -17.12
C GLN A 51 6.59 8.98 -17.17
N VAL A 52 5.75 9.39 -16.23
CA VAL A 52 5.34 10.80 -16.10
C VAL A 52 6.45 11.60 -15.41
N LYS A 53 7.25 12.30 -16.20
CA LYS A 53 8.23 13.26 -15.67
C LYS A 53 7.51 14.54 -15.22
N HIS A 54 7.24 14.67 -13.92
CA HIS A 54 6.77 15.92 -13.36
C HIS A 54 7.93 16.92 -13.26
N LYS A 55 7.83 18.05 -13.98
CA LYS A 55 8.72 19.18 -13.73
C LYS A 55 8.43 19.70 -12.33
N GLY A 56 9.36 19.46 -11.40
CA GLY A 56 9.30 19.99 -10.06
C GLY A 56 9.21 21.52 -10.08
N ARG A 57 8.68 22.10 -9.00
CA ARG A 57 8.69 23.56 -8.84
C ARG A 57 10.14 24.01 -8.79
N GLN A 58 10.49 25.05 -9.56
CA GLN A 58 11.83 25.62 -9.45
C GLN A 58 12.10 26.00 -7.99
N PRO A 59 13.26 25.61 -7.43
CA PRO A 59 13.60 25.95 -6.05
C PRO A 59 13.51 27.46 -5.89
N ASN A 60 12.86 27.87 -4.82
CA ASN A 60 12.55 29.27 -4.56
C ASN A 60 13.89 30.01 -4.42
N ARG A 61 14.25 30.86 -5.40
CA ARG A 61 15.47 31.68 -5.29
C ARG A 61 15.35 32.53 -4.03
N TYR A 62 16.35 32.44 -3.15
CA TYR A 62 16.44 33.31 -1.99
C TYR A 62 16.58 34.75 -2.49
N LYS A 63 15.61 35.62 -2.19
CA LYS A 63 15.76 37.04 -2.45
C LYS A 63 16.83 37.55 -1.48
N SER A 64 17.96 38.04 -1.98
CA SER A 64 18.99 38.72 -1.19
C SER A 64 18.39 39.99 -0.59
N GLY A 65 17.80 39.85 0.60
CA GLY A 65 16.97 40.86 1.23
C GLY A 65 16.51 40.46 2.63
N GLY A 66 17.44 39.92 3.43
CA GLY A 66 17.57 40.22 4.86
C GLY A 66 16.41 40.03 5.86
N LYS A 67 15.30 39.32 5.59
CA LYS A 67 14.33 38.98 6.66
C LYS A 67 13.83 37.54 6.57
N LEU A 68 14.16 36.72 7.57
CA LEU A 68 13.63 35.38 7.77
C LEU A 68 12.16 35.47 8.17
N LEU A 69 11.24 35.13 7.26
CA LEU A 69 9.85 34.84 7.63
C LEU A 69 9.82 33.54 8.44
N GLN A 70 9.40 33.63 9.70
CA GLN A 70 9.25 32.48 10.58
C GLN A 70 8.27 31.47 9.95
N LYS A 71 8.80 30.32 9.52
CA LYS A 71 7.99 29.21 8.99
C LYS A 71 7.17 28.62 10.14
N LYS A 72 5.84 28.61 9.99
CA LYS A 72 4.95 27.84 10.87
C LYS A 72 5.35 26.36 10.80
N LYS A 73 5.70 25.76 11.94
CA LYS A 73 5.99 24.33 12.06
C LYS A 73 4.75 23.55 11.64
N LYS A 74 4.84 22.78 10.55
CA LYS A 74 3.83 21.78 10.20
C LYS A 74 4.27 20.46 10.81
N THR A 75 3.51 19.96 11.78
CA THR A 75 3.71 18.63 12.34
C THR A 75 3.28 17.60 11.31
N ILE A 76 4.20 16.70 10.94
CA ILE A 76 3.90 15.54 10.11
C ILE A 76 3.13 14.56 11.00
N ARG A 77 1.93 14.14 10.57
CA ARG A 77 1.23 13.03 11.20
C ARG A 77 1.56 11.79 10.38
N ASP A 78 2.21 10.82 11.00
CA ASP A 78 2.50 9.55 10.37
C ASP A 78 1.19 8.78 10.19
N VAL A 79 0.92 8.35 8.96
CA VAL A 79 -0.22 7.50 8.63
C VAL A 79 0.18 6.07 8.96
N MET A 80 -0.22 5.56 10.12
CA MET A 80 -0.13 4.13 10.41
C MET A 80 -1.16 3.40 9.54
N ASN A 81 -0.67 2.45 8.73
CA ASN A 81 -1.45 1.52 7.95
C ASN A 81 -2.20 0.57 8.90
N VAL A 82 -3.53 0.67 8.96
CA VAL A 82 -4.37 -0.22 9.74
C VAL A 82 -4.73 -1.42 8.85
N ASN A 83 -4.13 -2.56 9.17
CA ASN A 83 -4.47 -3.85 8.57
C ASN A 83 -5.73 -4.38 9.27
N ASP A 84 -6.92 -4.14 8.70
CA ASP A 84 -8.16 -4.75 9.18
C ASP A 84 -8.26 -6.19 8.67
N GLN A 85 -8.03 -7.13 9.58
CA GLN A 85 -8.44 -8.52 9.44
C GLN A 85 -9.93 -8.62 9.76
N HIS A 86 -10.79 -8.98 8.80
CA HIS A 86 -12.07 -9.61 9.14
C HIS A 86 -12.48 -10.68 8.11
N ILE A 87 -12.78 -11.85 8.69
CA ILE A 87 -13.25 -13.12 8.14
C ILE A 87 -14.64 -12.93 7.48
N GLY A 88 -14.91 -13.60 6.34
CA GLY A 88 -16.05 -13.37 5.41
C GLY A 88 -17.46 -13.78 5.89
N PRO A 89 -18.45 -14.09 5.02
CA PRO A 89 -18.53 -14.00 3.55
C PRO A 89 -19.77 -13.21 3.02
N VAL A 90 -19.91 -13.11 1.69
CA VAL A 90 -21.15 -12.80 0.92
C VAL A 90 -21.56 -11.32 0.73
N ILE A 91 -21.23 -10.83 -0.47
CA ILE A 91 -21.94 -9.90 -1.37
C ILE A 91 -23.21 -9.21 -0.81
N GLN A 92 -23.17 -7.87 -0.64
CA GLN A 92 -24.14 -6.94 -1.24
C GLN A 92 -23.73 -5.46 -1.05
N ASP A 93 -23.71 -4.75 -2.19
CA ASP A 93 -23.91 -3.31 -2.37
C ASP A 93 -22.87 -2.32 -1.81
N PHE A 94 -21.86 -2.03 -2.63
CA PHE A 94 -21.12 -0.76 -2.61
C PHE A 94 -22.03 0.40 -3.03
N SER A 95 -23.06 0.71 -2.25
CA SER A 95 -23.71 2.01 -2.35
C SER A 95 -22.76 3.05 -1.74
N ASN A 96 -22.22 3.90 -2.61
CA ASN A 96 -21.41 5.05 -2.25
C ASN A 96 -22.19 5.97 -1.28
N GLN A 97 -22.15 5.70 0.03
CA GLN A 97 -22.61 6.65 1.04
C GLN A 97 -21.57 7.77 1.18
N LYS A 98 -21.44 8.59 0.13
CA LYS A 98 -20.79 9.89 0.21
C LYS A 98 -21.63 10.72 1.19
N ARG A 99 -21.16 10.85 2.43
CA ARG A 99 -21.77 11.74 3.43
C ARG A 99 -22.10 13.07 2.76
N ALA A 100 -23.39 13.41 2.70
CA ALA A 100 -23.83 14.62 2.02
C ALA A 100 -23.09 15.82 2.63
N ARG A 101 -22.41 16.60 1.78
CA ARG A 101 -21.72 17.82 2.23
C ARG A 101 -22.77 18.90 2.45
N HIS A 102 -22.79 19.44 3.67
CA HIS A 102 -23.67 20.53 4.06
C HIS A 102 -22.90 21.86 3.96
N CYS A 103 -23.60 22.92 3.58
CA CYS A 103 -23.06 24.27 3.58
C CYS A 103 -22.65 24.68 5.01
N GLN A 104 -21.43 25.17 5.20
CA GLN A 104 -20.95 25.63 6.52
C GLN A 104 -21.76 26.81 7.10
N LYS A 105 -22.41 27.60 6.24
CA LYS A 105 -23.21 28.77 6.66
C LYS A 105 -24.64 28.39 7.05
N CYS A 106 -25.37 27.72 6.16
CA CYS A 106 -26.80 27.45 6.34
C CYS A 106 -27.14 25.99 6.65
N LYS A 107 -26.13 25.10 6.72
CA LYS A 107 -26.26 23.66 6.96
C LYS A 107 -27.16 22.91 5.96
N LYS A 108 -27.58 23.53 4.85
CA LYS A 108 -28.32 22.85 3.77
C LYS A 108 -27.35 22.12 2.84
N THR A 109 -27.78 20.98 2.31
CA THR A 109 -27.06 20.24 1.26
C THR A 109 -27.27 20.91 -0.10
N GLY A 110 -26.45 20.55 -1.09
CA GLY A 110 -26.61 21.00 -2.48
C GLY A 110 -25.85 22.26 -2.88
N HIS A 111 -25.20 22.98 -1.96
CA HIS A 111 -24.34 24.12 -2.30
C HIS A 111 -23.20 24.35 -1.29
N TYR A 112 -22.18 25.08 -1.72
CA TYR A 112 -21.04 25.48 -0.89
C TYR A 112 -21.23 26.87 -0.27
N ALA A 113 -20.57 27.12 0.86
CA ALA A 113 -20.63 28.39 1.61
C ALA A 113 -20.42 29.68 0.78
N PRO A 114 -19.58 29.72 -0.26
CA PRO A 114 -19.43 30.92 -1.10
C PRO A 114 -20.64 31.22 -1.99
N ARG A 115 -21.46 30.21 -2.29
CA ARG A 115 -22.66 30.31 -3.13
C ARG A 115 -23.94 30.11 -2.32
N CYS A 116 -23.90 30.45 -1.03
CA CYS A 116 -25.06 30.33 -0.15
C CYS A 116 -26.09 31.42 -0.51
N PRO A 117 -27.34 31.08 -0.82
CA PRO A 117 -28.37 32.06 -1.17
C PRO A 117 -28.89 32.84 0.06
N ASN A 118 -28.72 32.31 1.27
CA ASN A 118 -28.90 33.07 2.51
C ASN A 118 -27.58 33.80 2.85
N ILE A 119 -27.29 34.90 2.16
CA ILE A 119 -26.32 35.91 2.64
C ILE A 119 -27.01 36.76 3.68
#